data_AF-A0A1H3FWK2-F1
#
_entry.id   AF-A0A1H3FWK2-F1
#
_cell.length_a   1.000
_cell.length_b   1.000
_cell.length_c   1.000
_cell.angle_alpha   90.00
_cell.angle_beta   90.00
_cell.angle_gamma   90.00
#
_symmetry.space_group_name_H-M   'P 1'
#
loop_
_entity.id
_entity.type
_entity.pdbx_description
1 polymer ?
#
loop_
_entity_poly.entity_id
_entity_poly.type
_entity_poly.pdbx_seq_one_letter_code
_entity_poly.pdbx_strand_id
1 'polypeptide(L)'
;MALKKDLIQELVEKHGYEKSKVVDLTSAELTDLIEKEQSNDDPTKKTKSTEVDRDDLIEVMNGTSGGLKIGSSRTGYIWEFSEYGQMDSIEYHELEAMRNRNPKLFADGVLILLNDEVVKKFRMEEVYENLVTPANVEKIFEKSVEELQLFIEKIPKGMLQTLVGQAVALYRQGKLTNIQMIKFLEERFNLTFDDML
;
A
#
# COMPACT_ATOMS: atom_id res chain seq x y z
N MET A 1 -12.30 -0.10 33.59
CA MET A 1 -10.83 0.01 33.72
C MET A 1 -10.27 -1.39 33.73
N ALA A 2 -9.60 -1.82 32.66
CA ALA A 2 -8.88 -3.08 32.65
C ALA A 2 -7.75 -3.03 33.70
N LEU A 3 -7.53 -4.11 34.43
CA LEU A 3 -6.46 -4.17 35.42
C LEU A 3 -5.11 -4.22 34.68
N LYS A 4 -4.09 -3.51 35.19
CA LYS A 4 -2.72 -3.53 34.62
C LYS A 4 -2.20 -4.96 34.35
N LYS A 5 -2.63 -5.93 35.16
CA LYS A 5 -2.26 -7.35 35.02
C LYS A 5 -2.85 -7.99 33.74
N ASP A 6 -4.07 -7.65 33.36
CA ASP A 6 -4.72 -8.18 32.15
C ASP A 6 -4.02 -7.67 30.89
N LEU A 7 -3.63 -6.38 30.87
CA LEU A 7 -2.93 -5.77 29.73
C LEU A 7 -1.53 -6.39 29.50
N ILE A 8 -0.80 -6.66 30.59
CA ILE A 8 0.51 -7.33 30.53
C ILE A 8 0.34 -8.77 30.03
N GLN A 9 -0.69 -9.48 30.49
CA GLN A 9 -0.94 -10.85 30.06
C GLN A 9 -1.28 -10.92 28.57
N GLU A 10 -2.09 -9.98 28.07
CA GLU A 10 -2.43 -9.88 26.65
C GLU A 10 -1.19 -9.63 25.76
N LEU A 11 -0.31 -8.71 26.14
CA LEU A 11 0.93 -8.42 25.39
C LEU A 11 1.92 -9.59 25.38
N VAL A 12 2.03 -10.32 26.49
CA VAL A 12 2.95 -11.46 26.59
C VAL A 12 2.41 -12.69 25.85
N GLU A 13 1.12 -13.01 25.99
CA GLU A 13 0.53 -14.22 25.41
C GLU A 13 0.16 -14.06 23.93
N LYS A 14 -0.40 -12.91 23.52
CA LYS A 14 -0.84 -12.71 22.13
C LYS A 14 0.22 -12.07 21.24
N HIS A 15 1.05 -11.20 21.79
CA HIS A 15 2.02 -10.39 21.03
C HIS A 15 3.48 -10.75 21.33
N GLY A 16 3.73 -11.77 22.17
CA GLY A 16 5.07 -12.34 22.39
C GLY A 16 6.08 -11.44 23.10
N TYR A 17 5.61 -10.39 23.80
CA TYR A 17 6.49 -9.45 24.49
C TYR A 17 7.21 -10.10 25.69
N GLU A 18 8.48 -9.75 25.89
CA GLU A 18 9.23 -10.17 27.08
C GLU A 18 8.64 -9.53 28.35
N LYS A 19 8.22 -10.39 29.29
CA LYS A 19 7.58 -9.99 30.56
C LYS A 19 8.40 -8.97 31.35
N SER A 20 9.72 -9.00 31.26
CA SER A 20 10.61 -8.05 31.94
C SER A 20 10.48 -6.61 31.43
N LYS A 21 10.13 -6.40 30.16
CA LYS A 21 10.03 -5.07 29.54
C LYS A 21 8.66 -4.43 29.73
N VAL A 22 7.61 -5.24 29.85
CA VAL A 22 6.22 -4.76 29.95
C VAL A 22 5.74 -4.55 31.39
N VAL A 23 6.43 -5.10 32.39
CA VAL A 23 6.05 -4.94 33.81
C VAL A 23 6.35 -3.53 34.32
N ASP A 24 7.41 -2.91 33.81
CA ASP A 24 7.86 -1.57 34.20
C ASP A 24 7.01 -0.45 33.59
N LEU A 25 6.25 -0.74 32.53
CA LEU A 25 5.39 0.22 31.83
C LEU A 25 4.13 0.55 32.64
N THR A 26 3.67 1.80 32.53
CA THR A 26 2.42 2.25 33.14
C THR A 26 1.20 1.69 32.39
N SER A 27 0.03 1.72 33.02
CA SER A 27 -1.21 1.23 32.38
C SER A 27 -1.58 2.00 31.11
N ALA A 28 -1.15 3.27 30.98
CA ALA A 28 -1.36 4.08 29.77
C ALA A 28 -0.42 3.67 28.63
N GLU A 29 0.85 3.41 28.94
CA GLU A 29 1.83 2.95 27.94
C GLU A 29 1.52 1.53 27.45
N LEU A 30 0.97 0.69 28.33
CA LEU A 30 0.51 -0.66 27.97
C LEU A 30 -0.70 -0.61 27.02
N THR A 31 -1.64 0.31 27.25
CA THR A 31 -2.76 0.50 26.31
C THR A 31 -2.29 1.07 24.97
N ASP A 32 -1.38 2.04 24.97
CA ASP A 32 -0.82 2.59 23.73
C ASP A 32 -0.06 1.53 22.94
N LEU A 33 0.65 0.60 23.60
CA LEU A 33 1.36 -0.48 22.95
C LEU A 33 0.40 -1.54 22.36
N ILE A 34 -0.69 -1.84 23.06
CA ILE A 34 -1.75 -2.73 22.54
C ILE A 34 -2.47 -2.06 21.36
N GLU A 35 -2.79 -0.78 21.44
CA GLU A 35 -3.35 -0.02 20.32
C GLU A 35 -2.38 0.01 19.14
N LYS A 36 -1.08 0.17 19.40
CA LYS A 36 -0.04 0.15 18.36
C LYS A 36 0.13 -1.22 17.70
N GLU A 37 0.00 -2.30 18.46
CA GLU A 37 0.00 -3.67 17.95
C GLU A 37 -1.30 -4.02 17.21
N GLN A 38 -2.43 -3.46 17.62
CA GLN A 38 -3.69 -3.55 16.88
C GLN A 38 -3.72 -2.66 15.64
N SER A 39 -2.93 -1.58 15.63
CA SER A 39 -2.73 -0.67 14.51
C SER A 39 -1.48 -0.99 13.69
N ASN A 40 -0.96 -2.22 13.77
CA ASN A 40 0.22 -2.63 13.00
C ASN A 40 -0.19 -2.93 11.54
N ASP A 41 -0.54 -1.86 10.83
CA ASP A 41 -0.43 -1.75 9.38
C ASP A 41 0.60 -0.65 9.07
N ASP A 42 1.57 -0.98 8.24
CA ASP A 42 2.86 -0.32 7.99
C ASP A 42 2.77 1.19 7.59
N PRO A 43 3.89 1.94 7.68
CA PRO A 43 3.94 3.40 7.75
C PRO A 43 3.82 4.03 6.36
N THR A 44 2.61 4.23 5.90
CA THR A 44 2.32 5.48 5.18
C THR A 44 1.87 6.47 6.25
N LYS A 45 2.63 7.54 6.45
CA LYS A 45 2.28 8.59 7.40
C LYS A 45 1.05 9.32 6.87
N LYS A 46 -0.11 8.73 7.09
CA LYS A 46 -1.44 9.24 6.78
C LYS A 46 -1.61 10.58 7.49
N THR A 47 -1.51 11.67 6.73
CA THR A 47 -1.64 13.02 7.29
C THR A 47 -3.06 13.20 7.84
N LYS A 48 -3.15 13.58 9.11
CA LYS A 48 -4.40 13.73 9.89
C LYS A 48 -5.34 14.78 9.30
N SER A 49 -6.62 14.53 9.54
CA SER A 49 -7.80 15.29 9.11
C SER A 49 -7.75 16.80 9.36
N THR A 50 -7.78 17.56 8.27
CA THR A 50 -8.24 18.95 8.20
C THR A 50 -9.01 19.05 6.89
N GLU A 51 -10.23 19.60 6.91
CA GLU A 51 -11.09 19.75 5.74
C GLU A 51 -10.28 20.12 4.49
N VAL A 52 -10.12 19.17 3.56
CA VAL A 52 -9.33 19.42 2.35
C VAL A 52 -9.96 20.52 1.51
N ASP A 53 -9.24 21.63 1.36
CA ASP A 53 -9.57 22.76 0.49
C ASP A 53 -9.21 22.43 -0.97
N ARG A 54 -9.70 23.23 -1.92
CA ARG A 54 -9.43 23.04 -3.35
C ARG A 54 -7.97 23.25 -3.72
N ASP A 55 -7.31 24.15 -3.02
CA ASP A 55 -5.93 24.53 -3.31
C ASP A 55 -4.91 23.71 -2.49
N ASP A 56 -5.39 22.77 -1.68
CA ASP A 56 -4.51 21.89 -0.90
C ASP A 56 -3.72 20.95 -1.81
N LEU A 57 -2.42 20.88 -1.56
CA LEU A 57 -1.51 19.95 -2.20
C LEU A 57 -1.65 18.57 -1.56
N ILE A 58 -2.03 17.59 -2.38
CA ILE A 58 -2.23 16.21 -1.98
C ILE A 58 -1.10 15.36 -2.56
N GLU A 59 -0.45 14.60 -1.68
CA GLU A 59 0.57 13.63 -2.09
C GLU A 59 -0.09 12.45 -2.83
N VAL A 60 0.48 12.15 -3.99
CA VAL A 60 0.09 11.02 -4.83
C VAL A 60 1.31 10.21 -5.21
N MET A 61 1.09 8.95 -5.59
CA MET A 61 2.14 8.00 -5.92
C MET A 61 1.85 7.27 -7.23
N ASN A 62 2.89 7.02 -8.01
CA ASN A 62 2.82 6.16 -9.19
C ASN A 62 2.62 4.69 -8.77
N GLY A 63 1.46 4.13 -9.10
CA GLY A 63 1.15 2.72 -8.84
C GLY A 63 1.54 1.77 -9.96
N THR A 64 2.13 2.25 -11.06
CA THR A 64 2.53 1.44 -12.21
C THR A 64 4.01 1.06 -12.15
N SER A 65 4.39 -0.10 -12.73
CA SER A 65 5.79 -0.55 -12.80
C SER A 65 6.70 0.31 -13.70
N GLY A 66 6.12 1.19 -14.52
CA GLY A 66 6.85 2.06 -15.45
C GLY A 66 6.59 3.54 -15.23
N GLY A 67 7.03 4.37 -16.18
CA GLY A 67 6.79 5.80 -16.14
C GLY A 67 5.31 6.14 -16.37
N LEU A 68 4.81 7.13 -15.64
CA LEU A 68 3.43 7.61 -15.71
C LEU A 68 3.44 9.11 -16.04
N LYS A 69 2.68 9.51 -17.06
CA LYS A 69 2.49 10.92 -17.42
C LYS A 69 1.03 11.31 -17.27
N ILE A 70 0.78 12.36 -16.50
CA ILE A 70 -0.57 12.84 -16.22
C ILE A 70 -0.62 14.31 -16.57
N GLY A 71 -1.56 14.69 -17.43
CA GLY A 71 -1.76 16.08 -17.82
C GLY A 71 -2.93 16.73 -17.07
N SER A 72 -2.71 17.96 -16.57
CA SER A 72 -3.79 18.85 -16.16
C SER A 72 -4.64 19.18 -17.38
N SER A 73 -5.96 19.09 -17.20
CA SER A 73 -6.90 19.50 -18.25
C SER A 73 -7.15 21.01 -18.25
N ARG A 74 -6.68 21.73 -17.22
CA ARG A 74 -6.93 23.17 -17.01
C ARG A 74 -5.70 24.02 -17.34
N THR A 75 -4.54 23.65 -16.80
CA THR A 75 -3.30 24.42 -16.94
C THR A 75 -2.41 23.90 -18.06
N GLY A 76 -2.63 22.65 -18.52
CA GLY A 76 -1.74 21.96 -19.45
C GLY A 76 -0.43 21.49 -18.82
N TYR A 77 -0.26 21.65 -17.51
CA TYR A 77 0.87 21.09 -16.77
C TYR A 77 0.91 19.56 -16.87
N ILE A 78 2.10 18.97 -16.89
CA ILE A 78 2.28 17.53 -16.98
C ILE A 78 3.11 17.07 -15.77
N TRP A 79 2.50 16.22 -14.95
CA TRP A 79 3.21 15.44 -13.94
C TRP A 79 3.83 14.22 -14.60
N GLU A 80 5.13 14.00 -14.38
CA GLU A 80 5.88 12.87 -14.93
C GLU A 80 6.54 12.10 -13.80
N PHE A 81 6.07 10.88 -13.60
CA PHE A 81 6.66 9.89 -12.72
C PHE A 81 7.56 8.99 -13.57
N SER A 82 8.81 8.84 -13.16
CA SER A 82 9.83 8.02 -13.83
C SER A 82 9.76 6.56 -13.41
N GLU A 83 9.36 6.29 -12.16
CA GLU A 83 9.39 4.94 -11.58
C GLU A 83 8.22 4.65 -10.65
N TYR A 84 8.02 3.35 -10.40
CA TYR A 84 7.05 2.85 -9.43
C TYR A 84 7.33 3.39 -8.03
N GLY A 85 6.27 3.81 -7.34
CA GLY A 85 6.40 4.32 -5.97
C GLY A 85 6.89 5.76 -5.89
N GLN A 86 7.25 6.40 -7.01
CA GLN A 86 7.59 7.82 -7.00
C GLN A 86 6.38 8.65 -6.58
N MET A 87 6.62 9.59 -5.67
CA MET A 87 5.61 10.48 -5.13
C MET A 87 5.76 11.90 -5.71
N ASP A 88 4.64 12.58 -5.85
CA ASP A 88 4.58 14.01 -6.18
C ASP A 88 3.32 14.64 -5.56
N SER A 89 3.24 15.97 -5.55
CA SER A 89 2.11 16.73 -5.02
C SER A 89 1.22 17.28 -6.14
N ILE A 90 -0.09 17.07 -6.00
CA ILE A 90 -1.10 17.59 -6.93
C ILE A 90 -2.18 18.32 -6.14
N GLU A 91 -2.61 19.48 -6.62
CA GLU A 91 -3.71 20.24 -6.03
C GLU A 91 -5.02 19.43 -6.07
N TYR A 92 -5.80 19.48 -4.98
CA TYR A 92 -7.00 18.67 -4.83
C TYR A 92 -8.01 18.88 -5.97
N HIS A 93 -8.19 20.12 -6.42
CA HIS A 93 -9.12 20.40 -7.52
C HIS A 93 -8.68 19.79 -8.86
N GLU A 94 -7.38 19.62 -9.10
CA GLU A 94 -6.86 18.91 -10.27
C GLU A 94 -7.16 17.42 -10.16
N LEU A 95 -7.02 16.83 -8.96
CA LEU A 95 -7.41 15.44 -8.70
C LEU A 95 -8.91 15.20 -8.91
N GLU A 96 -9.78 16.13 -8.49
CA GLU A 96 -11.21 16.07 -8.79
C GLU A 96 -11.48 16.10 -10.30
N ALA A 97 -10.81 16.97 -11.04
CA ALA A 97 -10.94 17.06 -12.49
C ALA A 97 -10.47 15.77 -13.19
N MET A 98 -9.34 15.20 -12.75
CA MET A 98 -8.81 13.94 -13.25
C MET A 98 -9.77 12.78 -12.98
N ARG A 99 -10.36 12.72 -11.77
CA ARG A 99 -11.32 11.68 -11.38
C ARG A 99 -12.57 11.73 -12.27
N ASN A 100 -13.10 12.93 -12.50
CA ASN A 100 -14.28 13.12 -13.34
C ASN A 100 -14.01 12.74 -14.80
N ARG A 101 -12.80 12.99 -15.30
CA ARG A 101 -12.39 12.65 -16.68
C ARG A 101 -12.09 11.17 -16.85
N ASN A 102 -11.34 10.58 -15.93
CA ASN A 102 -10.88 9.20 -16.01
C ASN A 102 -10.90 8.54 -14.61
N PRO A 103 -12.06 8.05 -14.14
CA PRO A 103 -12.16 7.45 -12.81
C PRO A 103 -11.29 6.19 -12.66
N LYS A 104 -10.97 5.51 -13.77
CA LYS A 104 -10.08 4.35 -13.81
C LYS A 104 -8.67 4.68 -13.37
N LEU A 105 -8.21 5.93 -13.52
CA LEU A 105 -6.88 6.35 -13.08
C LEU A 105 -6.63 5.99 -11.61
N PHE A 106 -7.66 6.17 -10.77
CA PHE A 106 -7.58 5.85 -9.35
C PHE A 106 -8.14 4.46 -9.05
N ALA A 107 -9.24 4.06 -9.70
CA ALA A 107 -9.88 2.77 -9.45
C ALA A 107 -9.02 1.56 -9.88
N ASP A 108 -8.21 1.70 -10.93
CA ASP A 108 -7.26 0.67 -11.37
C ASP A 108 -5.90 0.78 -10.65
N GLY A 109 -5.74 1.73 -9.72
CA GLY A 109 -4.52 1.90 -8.94
C GLY A 109 -3.33 2.46 -9.74
N VAL A 110 -3.58 3.14 -10.86
CA VAL A 110 -2.52 3.76 -11.68
C VAL A 110 -1.92 4.98 -10.95
N LEU A 111 -2.78 5.83 -10.38
CA LEU A 111 -2.41 6.91 -9.48
C LEU A 111 -3.00 6.64 -8.09
N ILE A 112 -2.14 6.56 -7.09
CA ILE A 112 -2.50 6.25 -5.71
C ILE A 112 -2.53 7.54 -4.88
N LEU A 113 -3.64 7.77 -4.18
CA LEU A 113 -3.81 8.87 -3.24
C LEU A 113 -3.23 8.49 -1.87
N LEU A 114 -2.35 9.32 -1.31
CA LEU A 114 -1.75 9.05 0.01
C LEU A 114 -2.48 9.74 1.17
N ASN A 115 -3.55 10.48 0.86
CA ASN A 115 -4.39 11.16 1.84
C ASN A 115 -5.73 10.44 2.04
N ASP A 116 -5.96 9.89 3.23
CA ASP A 116 -7.16 9.12 3.59
C ASP A 116 -8.47 9.90 3.44
N GLU A 117 -8.46 11.22 3.71
CA GLU A 117 -9.67 12.04 3.54
C GLU A 117 -10.06 12.13 2.07
N VAL A 118 -9.07 12.25 1.18
CA VAL A 118 -9.30 12.31 -0.26
C VAL A 118 -9.78 10.95 -0.76
N VAL A 119 -9.17 9.84 -0.28
CA VAL A 119 -9.63 8.47 -0.57
C VAL A 119 -11.10 8.29 -0.17
N LYS A 120 -11.47 8.74 1.03
CA LYS A 120 -12.84 8.69 1.55
C LYS A 120 -13.81 9.57 0.74
N LYS A 121 -13.42 10.81 0.42
CA LYS A 121 -14.20 11.69 -0.48
C LYS A 121 -14.39 11.04 -1.85
N PHE A 122 -13.39 10.26 -2.30
CA PHE A 122 -13.43 9.55 -3.57
C PHE A 122 -14.14 8.20 -3.52
N ARG A 123 -14.51 7.73 -2.31
CA ARG A 123 -15.14 6.43 -2.06
C ARG A 123 -14.31 5.27 -2.58
N MET A 124 -13.01 5.30 -2.30
CA MET A 124 -12.02 4.34 -2.80
C MET A 124 -11.44 3.46 -1.71
N GLU A 125 -12.02 3.47 -0.51
CA GLU A 125 -11.51 2.73 0.65
C GLU A 125 -11.30 1.24 0.34
N GLU A 126 -12.32 0.58 -0.23
CA GLU A 126 -12.25 -0.85 -0.59
C GLU A 126 -11.19 -1.16 -1.66
N VAL A 127 -11.03 -0.25 -2.63
CA VAL A 127 -10.00 -0.38 -3.68
C VAL A 127 -8.61 -0.28 -3.05
N TYR A 128 -8.47 0.56 -2.02
CA TYR A 128 -7.19 0.91 -1.41
C TYR A 128 -6.70 -0.13 -0.39
N GLU A 129 -7.56 -1.04 0.07
CA GLU A 129 -7.18 -2.17 0.93
C GLU A 129 -6.26 -3.19 0.22
N ASN A 130 -6.33 -3.29 -1.10
CA ASN A 130 -5.63 -4.32 -1.88
C ASN A 130 -4.59 -3.73 -2.84
N LEU A 131 -3.98 -2.60 -2.48
CA LEU A 131 -2.95 -1.97 -3.32
C LEU A 131 -1.62 -2.69 -3.23
N VAL A 132 -0.89 -2.70 -4.34
CA VAL A 132 0.53 -3.04 -4.38
C VAL A 132 1.31 -1.74 -4.22
N THR A 133 2.02 -1.61 -3.11
CA THR A 133 2.81 -0.42 -2.75
C THR A 133 4.25 -0.81 -2.41
N PRO A 134 5.23 0.10 -2.47
CA PRO A 134 6.60 -0.20 -2.06
C PRO A 134 6.72 -0.72 -0.62
N ALA A 135 5.80 -0.33 0.27
CA ALA A 135 5.80 -0.73 1.67
C ALA A 135 5.33 -2.18 1.90
N ASN A 136 4.42 -2.70 1.06
CA ASN A 136 3.83 -4.02 1.26
C ASN A 136 4.25 -5.07 0.23
N VAL A 137 4.93 -4.66 -0.86
CA VAL A 137 5.24 -5.54 -1.99
C VAL A 137 6.08 -6.76 -1.58
N GLU A 138 7.09 -6.58 -0.72
CA GLU A 138 7.90 -7.71 -0.25
C GLU A 138 7.06 -8.69 0.57
N LYS A 139 6.23 -8.17 1.51
CA LYS A 139 5.32 -8.97 2.33
C LYS A 139 4.28 -9.73 1.51
N ILE A 140 3.85 -9.19 0.36
CA ILE A 140 2.91 -9.88 -0.54
C ILE A 140 3.54 -11.17 -1.08
N PHE A 141 4.84 -11.17 -1.38
CA PHE A 141 5.55 -12.35 -1.88
C PHE A 141 6.09 -13.28 -0.79
N GLU A 142 5.93 -12.92 0.49
CA GLU A 142 6.20 -13.81 1.63
C GLU A 142 5.02 -14.71 1.98
N LYS A 143 3.82 -14.40 1.46
CA LYS A 143 2.57 -15.16 1.67
C LYS A 143 2.61 -16.54 1.01
N SER A 144 1.65 -17.40 1.35
CA SER A 144 1.47 -18.67 0.63
C SER A 144 0.97 -18.45 -0.80
N VAL A 145 1.10 -19.47 -1.67
CA VAL A 145 0.60 -19.40 -3.05
C VAL A 145 -0.92 -19.22 -3.08
N GLU A 146 -1.64 -19.88 -2.16
CA GLU A 146 -3.09 -19.78 -2.03
C GLU A 146 -3.51 -18.35 -1.62
N GLU A 147 -2.80 -17.76 -0.66
CA GLU A 147 -3.04 -16.37 -0.23
C GLU A 147 -2.75 -15.37 -1.35
N LEU A 148 -1.66 -15.58 -2.10
CA LEU A 148 -1.30 -14.75 -3.25
C LEU A 148 -2.36 -14.85 -4.36
N GLN A 149 -2.91 -16.04 -4.60
CA GLN A 149 -3.99 -16.23 -5.57
C GLN A 149 -5.23 -15.41 -5.18
N LEU A 150 -5.65 -15.49 -3.91
CA LEU A 150 -6.78 -14.70 -3.40
C LEU A 150 -6.52 -13.20 -3.46
N PHE A 151 -5.27 -12.78 -3.25
CA PHE A 151 -4.88 -11.38 -3.38
C PHE A 151 -4.98 -10.92 -4.84
N ILE A 152 -4.44 -11.69 -5.80
CA ILE A 152 -4.51 -11.39 -7.25
C ILE A 152 -5.95 -11.22 -7.74
N GLU A 153 -6.91 -11.96 -7.18
CA GLU A 153 -8.33 -11.85 -7.54
C GLU A 153 -8.98 -10.54 -7.05
N LYS A 154 -8.43 -9.91 -6.01
CA LYS A 154 -8.96 -8.70 -5.38
C LYS A 154 -8.26 -7.42 -5.80
N ILE A 155 -7.02 -7.50 -6.31
CA ILE A 155 -6.28 -6.29 -6.65
C ILE A 155 -6.88 -5.59 -7.88
N PRO A 156 -6.73 -4.25 -7.97
CA PRO A 156 -7.10 -3.51 -9.15
C PRO A 156 -6.36 -4.00 -10.40
N LYS A 157 -7.05 -4.05 -11.54
CA LYS A 157 -6.49 -4.60 -12.79
C LYS A 157 -5.23 -3.88 -13.25
N GLY A 158 -5.16 -2.56 -13.03
CA GLY A 158 -3.97 -1.77 -13.38
C GLY A 158 -2.73 -2.13 -12.56
N MET A 159 -2.91 -2.68 -11.37
CA MET A 159 -1.82 -3.09 -10.49
C MET A 159 -1.32 -4.51 -10.73
N LEU A 160 -2.03 -5.34 -11.52
CA LEU A 160 -1.56 -6.69 -11.84
C LEU A 160 -0.19 -6.66 -12.54
N GLN A 161 -0.02 -5.72 -13.47
CA GLN A 161 1.25 -5.51 -14.16
C GLN A 161 2.34 -5.00 -13.22
N THR A 162 1.97 -4.19 -12.23
CA THR A 162 2.87 -3.72 -11.18
C THR A 162 3.33 -4.88 -10.31
N LEU A 163 2.41 -5.73 -9.85
CA LEU A 163 2.73 -6.91 -9.07
C LEU A 163 3.74 -7.80 -9.80
N VAL A 164 3.47 -8.12 -11.07
CA VAL A 164 4.38 -8.92 -11.91
C VAL A 164 5.74 -8.23 -12.07
N GLY A 165 5.76 -6.93 -12.39
CA GLY A 165 7.00 -6.18 -12.55
C GLY A 165 7.84 -6.16 -11.27
N GLN A 166 7.20 -6.03 -10.11
CA GLN A 166 7.88 -6.10 -8.82
C GLN A 166 8.37 -7.52 -8.49
N ALA A 167 7.60 -8.55 -8.84
CA ALA A 167 8.05 -9.94 -8.70
C ALA A 167 9.35 -10.18 -9.48
N VAL A 168 9.39 -9.74 -10.75
CA VAL A 168 10.58 -9.84 -11.61
C VAL A 168 11.75 -9.04 -11.03
N ALA A 169 11.50 -7.82 -10.53
CA ALA A 169 12.54 -7.02 -9.89
C ALA A 169 13.13 -7.71 -8.65
N LEU A 170 12.29 -8.30 -7.79
CA LEU A 170 12.72 -9.04 -6.61
C LEU A 170 13.46 -10.34 -6.96
N TYR A 171 13.06 -11.02 -8.03
CA TYR A 171 13.77 -12.19 -8.54
C TYR A 171 15.16 -11.83 -9.05
N ARG A 172 15.30 -10.76 -9.85
CA ARG A 172 16.60 -10.23 -10.30
C ARG A 172 17.51 -9.85 -9.14
N GLN A 173 16.95 -9.36 -8.04
CA GLN A 173 17.68 -9.02 -6.83
C GLN A 173 18.03 -10.24 -5.95
N GLY A 174 17.55 -11.44 -6.30
CA GLY A 174 17.73 -12.65 -5.49
C GLY A 174 16.89 -12.69 -4.22
N LYS A 175 15.88 -11.82 -4.09
CA LYS A 175 14.97 -11.76 -2.93
C LYS A 175 13.79 -12.72 -3.08
N LEU A 176 13.23 -12.86 -4.29
CA LEU A 176 12.19 -13.84 -4.57
C LEU A 176 12.82 -15.21 -4.84
N THR A 177 12.90 -16.06 -3.81
CA THR A 177 13.57 -17.38 -3.88
C THR A 177 12.63 -18.57 -3.85
N ASN A 178 11.34 -18.35 -3.59
CA ASN A 178 10.35 -19.42 -3.52
C ASN A 178 10.00 -19.95 -4.93
N ILE A 179 10.52 -21.13 -5.27
CA ILE A 179 10.33 -21.76 -6.59
C ILE A 179 8.85 -22.03 -6.91
N GLN A 180 8.04 -22.42 -5.92
CA GLN A 180 6.61 -22.68 -6.15
C GLN A 180 5.87 -21.41 -6.52
N MET A 181 6.21 -20.30 -5.86
CA MET A 181 5.62 -18.99 -6.15
C MET A 181 6.03 -18.47 -7.52
N ILE A 182 7.31 -18.62 -7.89
CA ILE A 182 7.80 -18.23 -9.22
C ILE A 182 7.03 -18.99 -10.30
N LYS A 183 6.94 -20.33 -10.20
CA LYS A 183 6.19 -21.15 -11.15
C LYS A 183 4.72 -20.76 -11.24
N PHE A 184 4.08 -20.52 -10.10
CA PHE A 184 2.70 -20.05 -10.08
C PHE A 184 2.53 -18.73 -10.85
N LEU A 185 3.41 -17.76 -10.66
CA LEU A 185 3.36 -16.48 -11.37
C LEU A 185 3.64 -16.66 -12.87
N GLU A 186 4.60 -17.49 -13.24
CA GLU A 186 4.90 -17.84 -14.64
C GLU A 186 3.70 -18.45 -15.36
N GLU A 187 3.07 -19.46 -14.76
CA GLU A 187 1.87 -20.11 -15.29
C GLU A 187 0.67 -19.17 -15.35
N ARG A 188 0.46 -18.38 -14.29
CA ARG A 188 -0.69 -17.47 -14.18
C ARG A 188 -0.66 -16.35 -15.19
N PHE A 189 0.52 -15.78 -15.44
CA PHE A 189 0.69 -14.62 -16.31
C PHE A 189 1.31 -14.97 -17.67
N ASN A 190 1.55 -16.26 -17.95
CA ASN A 190 2.13 -16.77 -19.19
C ASN A 190 3.43 -16.03 -19.54
N LEU A 191 4.38 -16.06 -18.60
CA LEU A 191 5.69 -15.41 -18.70
C LEU A 191 6.78 -16.35 -18.16
N THR A 192 8.04 -15.98 -18.40
CA THR A 192 9.22 -16.70 -17.90
C THR A 192 10.17 -15.70 -17.27
N PHE A 193 10.51 -15.89 -16.00
CA PHE A 193 11.34 -14.94 -15.25
C PHE A 193 12.77 -14.92 -15.78
N ASP A 194 13.32 -16.09 -16.15
CA ASP A 194 14.66 -16.23 -16.74
C ASP A 194 14.82 -15.50 -18.08
N ASP A 195 13.78 -15.43 -18.91
CA ASP A 195 13.79 -14.69 -20.19
C ASP A 195 13.79 -13.17 -19.99
N MET A 196 13.47 -12.73 -18.76
CA MET A 196 13.46 -11.33 -18.36
C MET A 196 14.70 -10.98 -17.53
N LEU A 197 15.78 -11.76 -17.56
CA LEU A 197 17.05 -11.43 -16.87
C LEU A 197 17.99 -10.57 -17.73
#